data_AF-A0A835Z355-F1
#
_entry.id   AF-A0A835Z355-F1
#
_cell.length_a   1.000
_cell.length_b   1.000
_cell.length_c   1.000
_cell.angle_alpha   90.00
_cell.angle_beta   90.00
_cell.angle_gamma   90.00
#
_symmetry.space_group_name_H-M   'P 1'
#
loop_
_entity.id
_entity.type
_entity.pdbx_description
1 polymer ?
#
loop_
_entity_poly.entity_id
_entity_poly.type
_entity_poly.pdbx_seq_one_letter_code
_entity_poly.pdbx_strand_id
1 'polypeptide(L)'
;MSSTTDRTSSEASAGSSLVVSKSFDRVLDSLSDQDRYNAVLQGLAGIAVSSSGKDRFVELLKLLDEMADRNIGCTTRSGGAVVDAAASTAEVAKVATAMSKLRRTGAAQKFSRELTRLAPLPLDERRRARALKDLVPTPSDDRGGDLMHAGAFLGVVGFDFAGDGLAPVLDFDATVPAILSLATAGAVALDIFQGGAERSRRVLAGLSRLFTRDVSRESRAEAGAFLAGYLTGLPCFAFKPNVLEALRMVEGMPELKEAFQSGGAGGAHRTLVWLLSAVAGEHLTHRQLIVSDPRQATTFLLLARERGLLPSCGDAAADAEDDEMAVRWAFNEARELLRDNEGMFEALRQRLETGGATVGECVSLIDRYRG
;
A
#
# COMPACT_ATOMS: atom_id res chain seq x y z
N MET A 1 22.35 68.87 28.37
CA MET A 1 23.67 69.21 27.81
C MET A 1 24.48 67.95 27.69
N SER A 2 25.19 67.84 26.57
CA SER A 2 25.85 66.67 25.99
C SER A 2 26.73 65.84 26.92
N SER A 3 26.76 64.53 26.67
CA SER A 3 28.01 63.80 26.53
C SER A 3 27.78 62.49 25.79
N THR A 4 28.09 62.56 24.50
CA THR A 4 28.30 61.48 23.54
C THR A 4 29.19 60.38 24.13
N THR A 5 28.78 59.11 24.00
CA THR A 5 29.69 57.99 24.17
C THR A 5 29.67 57.17 22.89
N ASP A 6 30.62 57.47 22.02
CA ASP A 6 31.06 56.61 20.93
C ASP A 6 31.62 55.31 21.52
N ARG A 7 31.09 54.17 21.05
CA ARG A 7 31.81 52.89 21.08
C ARG A 7 31.58 52.18 19.76
N THR A 8 32.52 52.43 18.85
CA THR A 8 32.89 51.54 17.77
C THR A 8 33.74 50.40 18.34
N SER A 9 33.27 49.17 18.17
CA SER A 9 34.08 47.93 18.20
C SER A 9 33.40 46.99 17.19
N SER A 10 33.91 46.96 15.97
CA SER A 10 34.88 45.96 15.50
C SER A 10 34.17 44.70 14.99
N GLU A 11 34.03 44.68 13.67
CA GLU A 11 34.18 43.55 12.75
C GLU A 11 34.51 42.19 13.38
N ALA A 12 33.71 41.17 13.05
CA ALA A 12 34.12 40.00 12.25
C ALA A 12 33.11 38.85 12.40
N SER A 13 32.06 38.84 11.56
CA SER A 13 31.26 37.63 11.31
C SER A 13 30.60 37.70 9.93
N ALA A 14 31.42 37.90 8.90
CA ALA A 14 30.97 37.88 7.51
C ALA A 14 32.03 37.19 6.65
N GLY A 15 32.28 35.90 6.92
CA GLY A 15 33.35 35.16 6.23
C GLY A 15 33.01 33.73 5.83
N SER A 16 31.84 33.19 6.17
CA SER A 16 31.56 31.75 5.98
C SER A 16 30.60 31.40 4.83
N SER A 17 29.85 32.35 4.23
CA SER A 17 28.87 32.00 3.19
C SER A 17 29.39 32.13 1.75
N LEU A 18 30.46 32.90 1.52
CA LEU A 18 30.94 33.23 0.17
C LEU A 18 31.88 32.18 -0.46
N VAL A 19 32.52 31.35 0.37
CA VAL A 19 33.42 30.26 -0.09
C VAL A 19 32.62 29.04 -0.57
N VAL A 20 31.42 28.84 -0.04
CA VAL A 20 30.53 27.74 -0.42
C VAL A 20 29.94 27.95 -1.81
N SER A 21 29.57 29.17 -2.20
CA SER A 21 29.00 29.46 -3.53
C SER A 21 29.99 29.19 -4.67
N LYS A 22 31.22 29.73 -4.62
CA LYS A 22 32.18 29.60 -5.72
C LYS A 22 32.69 28.18 -5.94
N SER A 23 32.75 27.38 -4.87
CA SER A 23 33.14 25.96 -4.95
C SER A 23 31.99 25.10 -5.47
N PHE A 24 30.76 25.38 -5.04
CA PHE A 24 29.55 24.71 -5.54
C PHE A 24 29.30 24.97 -7.03
N ASP A 25 29.37 26.23 -7.46
CA ASP A 25 29.16 26.60 -8.88
C ASP A 25 30.18 25.91 -9.79
N ARG A 26 31.45 25.82 -9.36
CA ARG A 26 32.50 25.07 -10.08
C ARG A 26 32.22 23.58 -10.17
N VAL A 27 31.70 22.97 -9.10
CA VAL A 27 31.35 21.54 -9.08
C VAL A 27 30.16 21.30 -9.99
N LEU A 28 29.10 22.11 -9.91
CA LEU A 28 27.97 22.03 -10.84
C LEU A 28 28.40 22.21 -12.28
N ASP A 29 29.31 23.17 -12.55
CA ASP A 29 29.82 23.42 -13.90
C ASP A 29 30.71 22.30 -14.46
N SER A 30 31.21 21.41 -13.59
CA SER A 30 31.94 20.21 -14.01
C SER A 30 31.05 19.01 -14.33
N LEU A 31 29.77 19.04 -13.94
CA LEU A 31 28.83 17.95 -14.16
C LEU A 31 28.24 17.98 -15.58
N SER A 32 27.89 16.80 -16.08
CA SER A 32 27.06 16.69 -17.30
C SER A 32 25.69 17.34 -17.06
N ASP A 33 25.03 17.81 -18.13
CA ASP A 33 23.69 18.38 -17.99
C ASP A 33 22.74 17.40 -17.30
N GLN A 34 22.81 16.11 -17.66
CA GLN A 34 22.01 15.08 -17.01
C GLN A 34 22.26 15.01 -15.50
N ASP A 35 23.51 15.03 -15.05
CA ASP A 35 23.84 14.96 -13.62
C ASP A 35 23.42 16.23 -12.88
N ARG A 36 23.53 17.41 -13.50
CA ARG A 36 23.03 18.68 -12.94
C ARG A 36 21.52 18.62 -12.69
N TYR A 37 20.74 18.24 -13.71
CA TYR A 37 19.29 18.14 -13.59
C TYR A 37 18.89 17.10 -12.54
N ASN A 38 19.55 15.94 -12.50
CA ASN A 38 19.26 14.91 -11.51
C ASN A 38 19.63 15.35 -10.08
N ALA A 39 20.73 16.08 -9.88
CA ALA A 39 21.11 16.62 -8.58
C ALA A 39 20.11 17.67 -8.07
N VAL A 40 19.70 18.60 -8.94
CA VAL A 40 18.69 19.62 -8.61
C VAL A 40 17.35 18.94 -8.31
N LEU A 41 16.94 17.95 -9.10
CA LEU A 41 15.70 17.21 -8.90
C LEU A 41 15.66 16.50 -7.54
N GLN A 42 16.76 15.86 -7.12
CA GLN A 42 16.88 15.24 -5.79
C GLN A 42 16.83 16.29 -4.67
N GLY A 43 17.51 17.42 -4.85
CA GLY A 43 17.49 18.52 -3.88
C GLY A 43 16.07 19.09 -3.68
N LEU A 44 15.37 19.38 -4.78
CA LEU A 44 13.99 19.86 -4.74
C LEU A 44 13.03 18.83 -4.14
N ALA A 45 13.20 17.54 -4.47
CA ALA A 45 12.40 16.47 -3.89
C ALA A 45 12.58 16.40 -2.37
N GLY A 46 13.83 16.47 -1.88
CA GLY A 46 14.12 16.49 -0.44
C GLY A 46 13.47 17.67 0.28
N ILE A 47 13.48 18.86 -0.35
CA ILE A 47 12.79 20.05 0.19
C ILE A 47 11.27 19.85 0.18
N ALA A 48 10.70 19.29 -0.89
CA ALA A 48 9.26 19.07 -1.02
C ALA A 48 8.70 18.05 -0.01
N VAL A 49 9.51 17.08 0.42
CA VAL A 49 9.15 16.15 1.51
C VAL A 49 9.04 16.87 2.87
N SER A 50 9.79 17.96 3.07
CA SER A 50 9.70 18.75 4.31
C SER A 50 8.39 19.56 4.39
N SER A 51 7.86 19.77 5.60
CA SER A 51 6.56 20.43 5.84
C SER A 51 6.44 21.86 5.32
N SER A 52 7.57 22.54 5.08
CA SER A 52 7.65 23.86 4.45
C SER A 52 7.59 23.86 2.91
N GLY A 53 7.59 22.69 2.27
CA GLY A 53 7.90 22.52 0.85
C GLY A 53 6.74 22.23 -0.10
N LYS A 54 5.47 22.29 0.33
CA LYS A 54 4.33 21.89 -0.52
C LYS A 54 4.23 22.68 -1.84
N ASP A 55 4.61 23.97 -1.83
CA ASP A 55 4.65 24.81 -3.04
C ASP A 55 5.80 24.45 -3.97
N ARG A 56 6.88 23.87 -3.43
CA ARG A 56 8.07 23.43 -4.19
C ARG A 56 7.82 22.18 -5.00
N PHE A 57 6.76 21.42 -4.68
CA PHE A 57 6.36 20.28 -5.51
C PHE A 57 5.97 20.72 -6.94
N VAL A 58 5.37 21.90 -7.10
CA VAL A 58 5.04 22.44 -8.43
C VAL A 58 6.30 22.75 -9.23
N GLU A 59 7.34 23.29 -8.59
CA GLU A 59 8.64 23.54 -9.23
C GLU A 59 9.31 22.24 -9.65
N LEU A 60 9.22 21.20 -8.83
CA LEU A 60 9.69 19.86 -9.15
C LEU A 60 9.01 19.30 -10.40
N LEU A 61 7.68 19.45 -10.52
CA LEU A 61 6.95 19.00 -11.71
C LEU A 61 7.33 19.79 -12.96
N LYS A 62 7.59 21.10 -12.84
CA LYS A 62 8.07 21.94 -13.95
C LYS A 62 9.46 21.50 -14.41
N LEU A 63 10.35 21.17 -13.49
CA LEU A 63 11.69 20.67 -13.81
C LEU A 63 11.62 19.35 -14.61
N LEU A 64 10.70 18.45 -14.25
CA LEU A 64 10.48 17.22 -15.01
C LEU A 64 9.96 17.48 -16.43
N ASP A 65 9.09 18.47 -16.62
CA ASP A 65 8.66 18.86 -17.97
C ASP A 65 9.84 19.40 -18.78
N GLU A 66 10.64 20.27 -18.18
CA GLU A 66 11.85 20.80 -18.82
C GLU A 66 12.85 19.69 -19.20
N MET A 67 13.05 18.72 -18.30
CA MET A 67 13.89 17.55 -18.60
C MET A 67 13.33 16.76 -19.78
N ALA A 68 12.01 16.54 -19.85
CA ALA A 68 11.37 15.85 -20.96
C ALA A 68 11.53 16.63 -22.28
N ASP A 69 11.31 17.95 -22.26
CA ASP A 69 11.41 18.82 -23.43
C ASP A 69 12.85 18.89 -23.98
N ARG A 70 13.85 18.81 -23.10
CA ARG A 70 15.27 18.77 -23.46
C ARG A 70 15.83 17.37 -23.71
N ASN A 71 14.98 16.34 -23.66
CA ASN A 71 15.36 14.94 -23.79
C ASN A 71 16.47 14.50 -22.80
N ILE A 72 16.39 15.00 -21.56
CA ILE A 72 17.31 14.68 -20.46
C ILE A 72 16.71 13.57 -19.61
N GLY A 73 17.44 12.46 -19.49
CA GLY A 73 16.99 11.28 -18.74
C GLY A 73 16.97 11.48 -17.23
N CYS A 74 15.86 11.08 -16.60
CA CYS A 74 15.75 10.96 -15.14
C CYS A 74 16.33 9.61 -14.69
N THR A 75 17.27 9.65 -13.74
CA THR A 75 17.79 8.41 -13.13
C THR A 75 16.75 7.78 -12.22
N THR A 76 16.83 6.47 -12.02
CA THR A 76 15.92 5.73 -11.11
C THR A 76 15.93 6.32 -9.69
N ARG A 77 17.10 6.72 -9.18
CA ARG A 77 17.24 7.35 -7.87
C ARG A 77 16.49 8.69 -7.78
N SER A 78 16.66 9.56 -8.75
CA SER A 78 15.93 10.84 -8.79
C SER A 78 14.43 10.62 -8.95
N GLY A 79 14.04 9.64 -9.78
CA GLY A 79 12.64 9.23 -9.92
C GLY A 79 12.04 8.75 -8.60
N GLY A 80 12.77 7.94 -7.83
CA GLY A 80 12.36 7.55 -6.48
C GLY A 80 12.13 8.74 -5.56
N ALA A 81 13.06 9.71 -5.53
CA ALA A 81 12.91 10.90 -4.70
C ALA A 81 11.67 11.73 -5.07
N VAL A 82 11.38 11.86 -6.37
CA VAL A 82 10.13 12.50 -6.85
C VAL A 82 8.90 11.77 -6.36
N VAL A 83 8.90 10.43 -6.40
CA VAL A 83 7.77 9.62 -5.92
C VAL A 83 7.58 9.80 -4.41
N ASP A 84 8.66 9.83 -3.63
CA ASP A 84 8.58 10.10 -2.19
C ASP A 84 8.00 11.49 -1.89
N ALA A 85 8.42 12.50 -2.64
CA ALA A 85 7.85 13.84 -2.56
C ALA A 85 6.37 13.90 -2.96
N ALA A 86 5.94 13.07 -3.92
CA ALA A 86 4.54 13.01 -4.32
C ALA A 86 3.70 12.24 -3.29
N ALA A 87 4.24 11.16 -2.71
CA ALA A 87 3.57 10.38 -1.68
C ALA A 87 3.38 11.18 -0.39
N SER A 88 4.35 12.04 -0.03
CA SER A 88 4.27 12.90 1.17
C SER A 88 3.14 13.92 1.12
N THR A 89 2.62 14.25 -0.08
CA THR A 89 1.47 15.15 -0.19
C THR A 89 0.15 14.48 0.18
N ALA A 90 0.11 13.15 0.28
CA ALA A 90 -1.10 12.35 0.47
C ALA A 90 -2.21 12.64 -0.57
N GLU A 91 -1.83 13.12 -1.76
CA GLU A 91 -2.75 13.46 -2.84
C GLU A 91 -2.51 12.54 -4.03
N VAL A 92 -3.48 11.66 -4.30
CA VAL A 92 -3.41 10.66 -5.38
C VAL A 92 -3.17 11.32 -6.75
N ALA A 93 -3.78 12.47 -7.02
CA ALA A 93 -3.60 13.20 -8.27
C ALA A 93 -2.17 13.71 -8.50
N LYS A 94 -1.47 14.09 -7.42
CA LYS A 94 -0.06 14.50 -7.48
C LYS A 94 0.85 13.31 -7.77
N VAL A 95 0.60 12.16 -7.16
CA VAL A 95 1.29 10.90 -7.49
C VAL A 95 1.07 10.53 -8.95
N ALA A 96 -0.17 10.56 -9.44
CA ALA A 96 -0.48 10.27 -10.84
C ALA A 96 0.29 11.20 -11.82
N THR A 97 0.29 12.50 -11.53
CA THR A 97 0.98 13.50 -12.33
C THR A 97 2.50 13.28 -12.33
N ALA A 98 3.08 13.01 -11.16
CA ALA A 98 4.50 12.71 -11.02
C ALA A 98 4.89 11.45 -11.84
N MET A 99 4.11 10.37 -11.73
CA MET A 99 4.36 9.12 -12.47
C MET A 99 4.29 9.33 -13.99
N SER A 100 3.30 10.09 -14.47
CA SER A 100 3.19 10.43 -15.90
C SER A 100 4.40 11.22 -16.42
N LYS A 101 4.90 12.18 -15.63
CA LYS A 101 6.10 12.95 -15.96
C LYS A 101 7.39 12.12 -15.89
N LEU A 102 7.52 11.24 -14.89
CA LEU A 102 8.67 10.35 -14.76
C LEU A 102 8.78 9.38 -15.94
N ARG A 103 7.65 8.86 -16.42
CA ARG A 103 7.61 8.01 -17.62
C ARG A 103 8.15 8.71 -18.87
N ARG A 104 7.82 10.00 -19.05
CA ARG A 104 8.33 10.80 -20.18
C ARG A 104 9.84 11.06 -20.11
N THR A 105 10.43 11.00 -18.92
CA THR A 105 11.86 11.23 -18.70
C THR A 105 12.67 9.93 -18.58
N GLY A 106 12.07 8.77 -18.87
CA GLY A 106 12.77 7.48 -18.86
C GLY A 106 12.82 6.76 -17.50
N ALA A 107 12.23 7.32 -16.44
CA ALA A 107 12.02 6.66 -15.15
C ALA A 107 10.61 6.01 -15.08
N ALA A 108 10.31 5.20 -14.07
CA ALA A 108 8.97 4.63 -13.84
C ALA A 108 8.39 3.85 -15.04
N GLN A 109 9.24 3.23 -15.87
CA GLN A 109 8.83 2.65 -17.15
C GLN A 109 7.89 1.45 -16.99
N LYS A 110 7.94 0.77 -15.84
CA LYS A 110 7.07 -0.37 -15.55
C LYS A 110 5.70 0.04 -14.99
N PHE A 111 5.51 1.31 -14.65
CA PHE A 111 4.22 1.80 -14.18
C PHE A 111 3.17 1.70 -15.29
N SER A 112 2.02 1.10 -14.97
CA SER A 112 0.92 0.84 -15.93
C SER A 112 1.26 -0.15 -17.06
N ARG A 113 2.34 -0.94 -16.93
CA ARG A 113 2.73 -1.91 -17.97
C ARG A 113 1.69 -3.00 -18.19
N GLU A 114 1.04 -3.44 -17.12
CA GLU A 114 0.06 -4.55 -17.16
C GLU A 114 -1.37 -4.05 -17.35
N LEU A 115 -1.56 -2.77 -17.72
CA LEU A 115 -2.88 -2.17 -17.94
C LEU A 115 -3.70 -2.94 -18.99
N THR A 116 -3.05 -3.36 -20.09
CA THR A 116 -3.70 -4.07 -21.19
C THR A 116 -3.88 -5.57 -20.93
N ARG A 117 -3.20 -6.10 -19.92
CA ARG A 117 -3.25 -7.52 -19.57
C ARG A 117 -4.57 -7.91 -18.93
N LEU A 118 -5.14 -7.03 -18.10
CA LEU A 118 -6.37 -7.30 -17.35
C LEU A 118 -7.54 -7.46 -18.31
N ALA A 119 -7.80 -8.70 -18.72
CA ALA A 119 -8.89 -9.04 -19.61
C ALA A 119 -10.21 -8.84 -18.86
N PRO A 120 -11.16 -8.06 -19.38
CA PRO A 120 -12.43 -7.87 -18.70
C PRO A 120 -13.18 -9.20 -18.59
N LEU A 121 -13.90 -9.38 -17.48
CA LEU A 121 -14.83 -10.50 -17.30
C LEU A 121 -15.77 -10.57 -18.53
N PRO A 122 -15.92 -11.73 -19.19
CA PRO A 122 -16.80 -11.85 -20.34
C PRO A 122 -18.25 -11.44 -20.00
N LEU A 123 -18.87 -10.67 -20.89
CA LEU A 123 -20.27 -10.26 -20.74
C LEU A 123 -21.24 -11.43 -20.96
N ASP A 124 -20.87 -12.41 -21.78
CA ASP A 124 -21.65 -13.63 -22.04
C ASP A 124 -21.61 -14.57 -20.83
N GLU A 125 -22.76 -14.81 -20.20
CA GLU A 125 -22.94 -15.69 -19.02
C GLU A 125 -22.30 -17.06 -19.20
N ARG A 126 -22.39 -17.68 -20.38
CA ARG A 126 -21.82 -19.02 -20.61
C ARG A 126 -20.29 -19.01 -20.67
N ARG A 127 -19.71 -17.90 -21.12
CA ARG A 127 -18.24 -17.72 -21.13
C ARG A 127 -17.76 -17.29 -19.75
N ARG A 128 -18.53 -16.45 -19.06
CA ARG A 128 -18.30 -16.03 -17.68
C ARG A 128 -18.28 -17.22 -16.73
N ALA A 129 -19.32 -18.07 -16.75
CA ALA A 129 -19.39 -19.26 -15.91
C ALA A 129 -18.23 -20.25 -16.18
N ARG A 130 -17.81 -20.38 -17.45
CA ARG A 130 -16.63 -21.20 -17.80
C ARG A 130 -15.33 -20.59 -17.28
N ALA A 131 -15.15 -19.28 -17.42
CA ALA A 131 -13.97 -18.58 -16.92
C ALA A 131 -13.85 -18.67 -15.38
N LEU A 132 -14.98 -18.71 -14.67
CA LEU A 132 -15.02 -18.76 -13.21
C LEU A 132 -14.91 -20.18 -12.62
N LYS A 133 -15.17 -21.22 -13.41
CA LYS A 133 -15.30 -22.61 -12.94
C LYS A 133 -14.04 -23.10 -12.21
N ASP A 134 -12.88 -22.81 -12.77
CA ASP A 134 -11.59 -23.32 -12.29
C ASP A 134 -10.84 -22.32 -11.39
N LEU A 135 -11.46 -21.18 -11.08
CA LEU A 135 -10.86 -20.16 -10.22
C LEU A 135 -10.87 -20.57 -8.77
N VAL A 136 -9.82 -20.22 -8.02
CA VAL A 136 -9.81 -20.43 -6.57
C VAL A 136 -10.83 -19.50 -5.92
N PRO A 137 -11.67 -19.99 -4.98
CA PRO A 137 -12.61 -19.12 -4.29
C PRO A 137 -11.86 -18.05 -3.48
N THR A 138 -12.46 -16.86 -3.37
CA THR A 138 -11.93 -15.81 -2.50
C THR A 138 -11.96 -16.32 -1.05
N PRO A 139 -10.88 -16.18 -0.27
CA PRO A 139 -10.86 -16.68 1.09
C PRO A 139 -11.94 -15.98 1.92
N SER A 140 -12.72 -16.73 2.67
CA SER A 140 -13.66 -16.18 3.64
C SER A 140 -12.89 -15.68 4.87
N ASP A 141 -13.08 -14.42 5.26
CA ASP A 141 -12.59 -13.90 6.54
C ASP A 141 -13.78 -13.68 7.48
N ASP A 142 -13.84 -14.39 8.61
CA ASP A 142 -14.79 -14.15 9.73
C ASP A 142 -14.11 -13.41 10.89
N ARG A 143 -13.37 -12.34 10.58
CA ARG A 143 -12.61 -11.55 11.57
C ARG A 143 -13.43 -11.03 12.74
N GLY A 144 -14.68 -10.64 12.47
CA GLY A 144 -15.61 -10.23 13.52
C GLY A 144 -15.92 -11.38 14.48
N GLY A 145 -16.26 -12.56 13.94
CA GLY A 145 -16.44 -13.77 14.73
C GLY A 145 -15.18 -14.12 15.51
N ASP A 146 -14.02 -14.21 14.85
CA ASP A 146 -12.76 -14.63 15.48
C ASP A 146 -12.34 -13.72 16.63
N LEU A 147 -12.40 -12.39 16.44
CA LEU A 147 -12.06 -11.42 17.49
C LEU A 147 -13.08 -11.44 18.63
N MET A 148 -14.36 -11.62 18.34
CA MET A 148 -15.40 -11.77 19.37
C MET A 148 -15.16 -13.02 20.22
N HIS A 149 -14.85 -14.15 19.58
CA HIS A 149 -14.55 -15.40 20.29
C HIS A 149 -13.27 -15.30 21.11
N ALA A 150 -12.21 -14.68 20.57
CA ALA A 150 -10.97 -14.44 21.31
C ALA A 150 -11.16 -13.45 22.47
N GLY A 151 -11.94 -12.38 22.28
CA GLY A 151 -12.28 -11.43 23.34
C GLY A 151 -13.13 -12.06 24.44
N ALA A 152 -14.13 -12.88 24.07
CA ALA A 152 -14.93 -13.64 25.03
C ALA A 152 -14.06 -14.64 25.81
N PHE A 153 -13.14 -15.33 25.13
CA PHE A 153 -12.18 -16.22 25.76
C PHE A 153 -11.27 -15.49 26.75
N LEU A 154 -10.65 -14.37 26.34
CA LEU A 154 -9.83 -13.53 27.22
C LEU A 154 -10.65 -12.97 28.39
N GLY A 155 -11.92 -12.65 28.16
CA GLY A 155 -12.86 -12.20 29.19
C GLY A 155 -13.14 -13.29 30.23
N VAL A 156 -13.44 -14.52 29.80
CA VAL A 156 -13.67 -15.67 30.71
C VAL A 156 -12.41 -16.00 31.49
N VAL A 157 -11.27 -16.17 30.79
CA VAL A 157 -9.98 -16.45 31.44
C VAL A 157 -9.61 -15.33 32.40
N GLY A 158 -9.68 -14.07 31.97
CA GLY A 158 -9.38 -12.91 32.80
C GLY A 158 -10.32 -12.75 34.00
N PHE A 159 -11.59 -13.11 33.86
CA PHE A 159 -12.57 -13.09 34.94
C PHE A 159 -12.32 -14.20 35.96
N ASP A 160 -12.03 -15.42 35.53
CA ASP A 160 -11.70 -16.53 36.42
C ASP A 160 -10.41 -16.26 37.22
N PHE A 161 -9.41 -15.61 36.60
CA PHE A 161 -8.18 -15.19 37.31
C PHE A 161 -8.37 -14.00 38.26
N ALA A 162 -9.34 -13.12 38.00
CA ALA A 162 -9.65 -11.97 38.85
C ALA A 162 -10.63 -12.31 39.99
N GLY A 163 -11.53 -13.27 39.76
CA GLY A 163 -12.57 -13.69 40.69
C GLY A 163 -12.10 -14.74 41.71
N ASP A 164 -11.29 -15.72 41.28
CA ASP A 164 -10.88 -16.85 42.12
C ASP A 164 -9.38 -16.78 42.50
N GLY A 165 -9.03 -15.84 43.39
CA GLY A 165 -8.01 -16.05 44.45
C GLY A 165 -6.56 -16.41 44.09
N LEU A 166 -6.13 -16.41 42.82
CA LEU A 166 -4.75 -16.76 42.43
C LEU A 166 -3.79 -15.57 42.33
N ALA A 167 -4.32 -14.34 42.38
CA ALA A 167 -3.52 -13.11 42.37
C ALA A 167 -2.46 -13.00 43.49
N PRO A 168 -2.66 -13.49 44.73
CA PRO A 168 -1.62 -13.41 45.77
C PRO A 168 -0.60 -14.57 45.76
N VAL A 169 -0.73 -15.57 44.88
CA VAL A 169 0.17 -16.76 44.82
C VAL A 169 1.11 -16.73 43.61
N LEU A 170 0.85 -15.88 42.62
CA LEU A 170 1.60 -15.84 41.37
C LEU A 170 2.45 -14.57 41.28
N ASP A 171 3.78 -14.74 41.32
CA ASP A 171 4.73 -13.67 41.04
C ASP A 171 4.66 -13.33 39.54
N PHE A 172 4.28 -12.10 39.23
CA PHE A 172 3.69 -11.70 37.93
C PHE A 172 4.68 -11.43 36.79
N ASP A 173 5.94 -11.87 36.89
CA ASP A 173 6.99 -11.39 35.96
C ASP A 173 7.26 -12.34 34.77
N ALA A 174 6.79 -13.61 34.78
CA ALA A 174 7.03 -14.56 33.67
C ALA A 174 5.92 -15.61 33.44
N THR A 175 4.89 -15.66 34.28
CA THR A 175 3.92 -16.76 34.36
C THR A 175 2.62 -16.51 33.59
N VAL A 176 2.26 -15.25 33.33
CA VAL A 176 1.04 -14.89 32.57
C VAL A 176 1.02 -15.49 31.16
N PRO A 177 2.11 -15.42 30.36
CA PRO A 177 2.13 -16.05 29.04
C PRO A 177 1.99 -17.57 29.14
N ALA A 178 2.67 -18.21 30.10
CA ALA A 178 2.65 -19.67 30.28
C ALA A 178 1.28 -20.19 30.72
N ILE A 179 0.58 -19.45 31.58
CA ILE A 179 -0.76 -19.79 32.06
C ILE A 179 -1.81 -19.53 30.98
N LEU A 180 -1.71 -18.40 30.26
CA LEU A 180 -2.57 -18.13 29.10
C LEU A 180 -2.42 -19.23 28.05
N SER A 181 -1.18 -19.71 27.84
CA SER A 181 -0.84 -20.84 26.95
C SER A 181 -1.45 -22.16 27.42
N LEU A 182 -1.42 -22.44 28.73
CA LEU A 182 -1.96 -23.67 29.30
C LEU A 182 -3.51 -23.69 29.23
N ALA A 183 -4.14 -22.55 29.52
CA ALA A 183 -5.59 -22.38 29.43
C ALA A 183 -6.08 -22.47 27.96
N THR A 184 -5.35 -21.87 27.02
CA THR A 184 -5.65 -22.05 25.59
C THR A 184 -5.44 -23.49 25.15
N ALA A 185 -4.35 -24.15 25.57
CA ALA A 185 -4.09 -25.54 25.24
C ALA A 185 -5.19 -26.48 25.79
N GLY A 186 -5.67 -26.24 27.01
CA GLY A 186 -6.77 -26.99 27.62
C GLY A 186 -8.11 -26.79 26.90
N ALA A 187 -8.44 -25.55 26.53
CA ALA A 187 -9.66 -25.24 25.78
C ALA A 187 -9.63 -25.82 24.36
N VAL A 188 -8.47 -25.79 23.70
CA VAL A 188 -8.26 -26.41 22.38
C VAL A 188 -8.36 -27.94 22.49
N ALA A 189 -7.78 -28.55 23.52
CA ALA A 189 -7.87 -29.99 23.74
C ALA A 189 -9.32 -30.44 23.96
N LEU A 190 -10.09 -29.74 24.78
CA LEU A 190 -11.51 -30.04 25.02
C LEU A 190 -12.38 -29.91 23.76
N ASP A 191 -12.15 -28.89 22.94
CA ASP A 191 -12.89 -28.67 21.68
C ASP A 191 -12.53 -29.70 20.59
N ILE A 192 -11.30 -30.23 20.60
CA ILE A 192 -10.89 -31.37 19.76
C ILE A 192 -11.56 -32.67 20.23
N PHE A 193 -11.64 -32.88 21.56
CA PHE A 193 -12.30 -34.06 22.14
C PHE A 193 -13.82 -34.08 21.92
N GLN A 194 -14.46 -32.91 21.80
CA GLN A 194 -15.90 -32.79 21.49
C GLN A 194 -16.21 -32.83 19.99
N GLY A 195 -15.21 -33.06 19.13
CA GLY A 195 -15.39 -33.23 17.68
C GLY A 195 -15.70 -31.94 16.92
N GLY A 196 -15.61 -30.78 17.57
CA GLY A 196 -16.02 -29.49 17.01
C GLY A 196 -14.92 -28.75 16.26
N ALA A 197 -13.71 -28.63 16.84
CA ALA A 197 -12.51 -27.93 16.33
C ALA A 197 -12.68 -26.51 15.74
N GLU A 198 -13.88 -26.03 15.43
CA GLU A 198 -14.15 -24.75 14.80
C GLU A 198 -14.05 -23.61 15.80
N ARG A 199 -14.54 -23.79 17.04
CA ARG A 199 -14.55 -22.72 18.05
C ARG A 199 -13.14 -22.43 18.54
N SER A 200 -12.35 -23.46 18.82
CA SER A 200 -10.93 -23.34 19.17
C SER A 200 -10.11 -22.74 18.02
N ARG A 201 -10.37 -23.11 16.75
CA ARG A 201 -9.74 -22.47 15.60
C ARG A 201 -10.04 -20.97 15.51
N ARG A 202 -11.29 -20.55 15.75
CA ARG A 202 -11.68 -19.13 15.75
C ARG A 202 -11.04 -18.36 16.92
N VAL A 203 -10.96 -18.96 18.11
CA VAL A 203 -10.24 -18.38 19.27
C VAL A 203 -8.75 -18.24 18.98
N LEU A 204 -8.08 -19.28 18.48
CA LEU A 204 -6.67 -19.23 18.12
C LEU A 204 -6.39 -18.24 16.99
N ALA A 205 -7.27 -18.16 15.99
CA ALA A 205 -7.22 -17.17 14.92
C ALA A 205 -7.30 -15.74 15.48
N GLY A 206 -8.27 -15.47 16.36
CA GLY A 206 -8.46 -14.17 16.99
C GLY A 206 -7.30 -13.79 17.92
N LEU A 207 -6.79 -14.73 18.72
CA LEU A 207 -5.62 -14.50 19.59
C LEU A 207 -4.36 -14.26 18.77
N SER A 208 -4.12 -15.03 17.71
CA SER A 208 -3.00 -14.78 16.80
C SER A 208 -3.10 -13.41 16.13
N ARG A 209 -4.31 -12.92 15.84
CA ARG A 209 -4.51 -11.58 15.29
C ARG A 209 -4.29 -10.47 16.33
N LEU A 210 -4.59 -10.74 17.59
CA LEU A 210 -4.43 -9.79 18.70
C LEU A 210 -2.97 -9.65 19.15
N PHE A 211 -2.20 -10.74 19.14
CA PHE A 211 -0.89 -10.79 19.78
C PHE A 211 0.29 -11.03 18.81
N THR A 212 0.04 -11.50 17.58
CA THR A 212 1.11 -11.78 16.62
C THR A 212 1.23 -10.68 15.58
N ARG A 213 2.20 -9.77 15.75
CA ARG A 213 2.71 -8.96 14.65
C ARG A 213 3.67 -9.80 13.83
N ASP A 214 3.18 -10.32 12.71
CA ASP A 214 4.00 -11.06 11.75
C ASP A 214 4.45 -10.10 10.65
N VAL A 215 5.60 -9.47 10.87
CA VAL A 215 6.20 -8.49 9.93
C VAL A 215 6.36 -9.11 8.54
N SER A 216 6.74 -10.40 8.46
CA SER A 216 6.87 -11.07 7.17
C SER A 216 5.54 -11.17 6.42
N ARG A 217 4.42 -11.39 7.12
CA ARG A 217 3.08 -11.40 6.50
C ARG A 217 2.63 -10.01 6.10
N GLU A 218 2.84 -9.03 6.96
CA GLU A 218 2.51 -7.63 6.69
C GLU A 218 3.24 -7.13 5.45
N SER A 219 4.56 -7.32 5.38
CA SER A 219 5.37 -6.94 4.23
C SER A 219 4.98 -7.68 2.95
N ARG A 220 4.48 -8.91 3.04
CA ARG A 220 3.98 -9.66 1.87
C ARG A 220 2.66 -9.10 1.35
N ALA A 221 1.73 -8.78 2.25
CA ALA A 221 0.47 -8.14 1.88
C ALA A 221 0.71 -6.75 1.27
N GLU A 222 1.61 -5.96 1.87
CA GLU A 222 1.98 -4.63 1.38
C GLU A 222 2.73 -4.68 0.04
N ALA A 223 3.68 -5.60 -0.13
CA ALA A 223 4.36 -5.80 -1.42
C ALA A 223 3.36 -6.15 -2.53
N GLY A 224 2.35 -6.96 -2.22
CA GLY A 224 1.32 -7.37 -3.17
C GLY A 224 0.50 -6.17 -3.64
N ALA A 225 0.03 -5.37 -2.67
CA ALA A 225 -0.69 -4.12 -2.91
C ALA A 225 0.12 -3.12 -3.73
N PHE A 226 1.37 -2.90 -3.34
CA PHE A 226 2.26 -1.96 -4.00
C PHE A 226 2.52 -2.37 -5.44
N LEU A 227 2.93 -3.62 -5.67
CA LEU A 227 3.27 -4.13 -7.00
C LEU A 227 2.07 -4.13 -7.93
N ALA A 228 0.92 -4.63 -7.46
CA ALA A 228 -0.30 -4.67 -8.27
C ALA A 228 -0.77 -3.27 -8.65
N GLY A 229 -0.81 -2.32 -7.70
CA GLY A 229 -1.18 -0.94 -7.99
C GLY A 229 -0.23 -0.29 -8.99
N TYR A 230 1.08 -0.48 -8.79
CA TYR A 230 2.11 0.09 -9.66
C TYR A 230 2.03 -0.46 -11.10
N LEU A 231 1.93 -1.79 -11.27
CA LEU A 231 1.87 -2.42 -12.59
C LEU A 231 0.56 -2.14 -13.34
N THR A 232 -0.55 -1.98 -12.63
CA THR A 232 -1.87 -1.64 -13.21
C THR A 232 -2.08 -0.14 -13.43
N GLY A 233 -1.10 0.68 -13.01
CA GLY A 233 -1.12 2.12 -13.23
C GLY A 233 -2.00 2.88 -12.25
N LEU A 234 -2.33 2.30 -11.10
CA LEU A 234 -3.13 2.94 -10.07
C LEU A 234 -2.22 3.75 -9.13
N PRO A 235 -2.34 5.09 -9.09
CA PRO A 235 -1.47 5.96 -8.29
C PRO A 235 -1.63 5.78 -6.77
N CYS A 236 -2.68 5.08 -6.32
CA CYS A 236 -2.84 4.71 -4.92
C CYS A 236 -1.88 3.61 -4.45
N PHE A 237 -1.01 3.08 -5.31
CA PHE A 237 0.00 2.08 -4.95
C PHE A 237 0.90 2.50 -3.77
N ALA A 238 1.05 3.81 -3.55
CA ALA A 238 1.80 4.39 -2.44
C ALA A 238 1.09 4.30 -1.08
N PHE A 239 -0.19 3.88 -1.06
CA PHE A 239 -1.04 3.85 0.12
C PHE A 239 -1.55 2.44 0.39
N LYS A 240 -1.94 2.19 1.65
CA LYS A 240 -2.54 0.91 2.03
C LYS A 240 -3.87 0.71 1.31
N PRO A 241 -4.12 -0.46 0.71
CA PRO A 241 -5.39 -0.74 0.04
C PRO A 241 -6.55 -0.68 1.04
N ASN A 242 -7.50 0.19 0.73
CA ASN A 242 -8.69 0.44 1.53
C ASN A 242 -9.80 0.98 0.61
N VAL A 243 -11.05 0.64 0.91
CA VAL A 243 -12.23 1.10 0.18
C VAL A 243 -12.26 2.63 0.06
N LEU A 244 -12.00 3.35 1.16
CA LEU A 244 -12.08 4.81 1.14
C LEU A 244 -11.02 5.44 0.23
N GLU A 245 -9.82 4.87 0.19
CA GLU A 245 -8.75 5.34 -0.71
C GLU A 245 -9.08 5.00 -2.17
N ALA A 246 -9.66 3.83 -2.43
CA ALA A 246 -10.15 3.47 -3.76
C ALA A 246 -11.21 4.47 -4.25
N LEU A 247 -12.19 4.81 -3.42
CA LEU A 247 -13.24 5.78 -3.78
C LEU A 247 -12.68 7.19 -3.97
N ARG A 248 -11.80 7.65 -3.06
CA ARG A 248 -11.11 8.94 -3.19
C ARG A 248 -10.33 9.04 -4.48
N MET A 249 -9.63 7.96 -4.88
CA MET A 249 -8.90 7.90 -6.14
C MET A 249 -9.84 8.03 -7.34
N VAL A 250 -10.94 7.28 -7.36
CA VAL A 250 -11.92 7.33 -8.48
C VAL A 250 -12.55 8.72 -8.59
N GLU A 251 -12.87 9.36 -7.47
CA GLU A 251 -13.44 10.71 -7.45
C GLU A 251 -12.43 11.80 -7.83
N GLY A 252 -11.18 11.64 -7.40
CA GLY A 252 -10.10 12.60 -7.66
C GLY A 252 -9.49 12.52 -9.06
N MET A 253 -9.83 11.50 -9.85
CA MET A 253 -9.26 11.27 -11.18
C MET A 253 -10.35 11.16 -12.26
N PRO A 254 -10.59 12.23 -13.05
CA PRO A 254 -11.60 12.23 -14.10
C PRO A 254 -11.44 11.08 -15.10
N GLU A 255 -10.21 10.79 -15.54
CA GLU A 255 -9.92 9.69 -16.47
C GLU A 255 -10.33 8.32 -15.90
N LEU A 256 -10.12 8.10 -14.60
CA LEU A 256 -10.52 6.86 -13.96
C LEU A 256 -12.03 6.81 -13.78
N LYS A 257 -12.65 7.92 -13.38
CA LYS A 257 -14.11 8.04 -13.28
C LYS A 257 -14.81 7.75 -14.62
N GLU A 258 -14.29 8.30 -15.71
CA GLU A 258 -14.76 8.01 -17.07
C GLU A 258 -14.55 6.54 -17.44
N ALA A 259 -13.42 5.94 -17.07
CA ALA A 259 -13.19 4.51 -17.29
C ALA A 259 -14.20 3.63 -16.52
N PHE A 260 -14.68 4.06 -15.34
CA PHE A 260 -15.75 3.39 -14.62
C PHE A 260 -17.12 3.57 -15.29
N GLN A 261 -17.44 4.79 -15.72
CA GLN A 261 -18.75 5.14 -16.28
C GLN A 261 -18.96 4.67 -17.73
N SER A 262 -17.89 4.56 -18.51
CA SER A 262 -17.94 4.12 -19.91
C SER A 262 -18.31 2.64 -20.09
N GLY A 263 -18.62 1.92 -19.02
CA GLY A 263 -18.84 0.46 -19.04
C GLY A 263 -17.56 -0.32 -19.37
N GLY A 264 -16.42 0.38 -19.50
CA GLY A 264 -15.10 -0.20 -19.65
C GLY A 264 -14.71 -0.87 -18.35
N ALA A 265 -14.96 -2.18 -18.28
CA ALA A 265 -14.57 -3.06 -17.18
C ALA A 265 -13.15 -2.81 -16.61
N GLY A 266 -12.22 -2.22 -17.37
CA GLY A 266 -10.87 -1.90 -16.92
C GLY A 266 -10.75 -0.98 -15.70
N GLY A 267 -11.65 -0.03 -15.45
CA GLY A 267 -11.55 0.87 -14.28
C GLY A 267 -11.79 0.15 -12.95
N ALA A 268 -12.99 -0.43 -12.83
CA ALA A 268 -13.43 -1.15 -11.65
C ALA A 268 -12.57 -2.40 -11.39
N HIS A 269 -12.28 -3.16 -12.44
CA HIS A 269 -11.48 -4.38 -12.34
C HIS A 269 -10.07 -4.12 -11.83
N ARG A 270 -9.38 -3.07 -12.32
CA ARG A 270 -8.07 -2.67 -11.79
C ARG A 270 -8.13 -2.39 -10.29
N THR A 271 -9.16 -1.67 -9.87
CA THR A 271 -9.32 -1.27 -8.47
C THR A 271 -9.60 -2.49 -7.59
N LEU A 272 -10.42 -3.45 -8.06
CA LEU A 272 -10.65 -4.71 -7.37
C LEU A 272 -9.38 -5.57 -7.28
N VAL A 273 -8.62 -5.69 -8.37
CA VAL A 273 -7.34 -6.41 -8.40
C VAL A 273 -6.39 -5.81 -7.37
N TRP A 274 -6.30 -4.47 -7.29
CA TRP A 274 -5.50 -3.80 -6.27
C TRP A 274 -6.00 -4.05 -4.85
N LEU A 275 -7.30 -3.90 -4.58
CA LEU A 275 -7.87 -4.17 -3.25
C LEU A 275 -7.63 -5.60 -2.78
N LEU A 276 -7.67 -6.58 -3.70
CA LEU A 276 -7.48 -8.00 -3.41
C LEU A 276 -6.02 -8.45 -3.48
N SER A 277 -5.11 -7.62 -3.98
CA SER A 277 -3.70 -8.02 -4.15
C SER A 277 -2.97 -8.26 -2.83
N ALA A 278 -3.34 -7.56 -1.75
CA ALA A 278 -2.86 -7.87 -0.40
C ALA A 278 -3.30 -9.27 0.05
N VAL A 279 -4.56 -9.62 -0.23
CA VAL A 279 -5.14 -10.94 0.06
C VAL A 279 -4.47 -12.02 -0.78
N ALA A 280 -4.28 -11.76 -2.08
CA ALA A 280 -3.58 -12.66 -2.99
C ALA A 280 -2.14 -12.90 -2.52
N GLY A 281 -1.41 -11.84 -2.17
CA GLY A 281 -0.04 -11.93 -1.67
C GLY A 281 0.07 -12.80 -0.42
N GLU A 282 -0.79 -12.59 0.57
CA GLU A 282 -0.83 -13.41 1.78
C GLU A 282 -1.23 -14.86 1.47
N HIS A 283 -2.29 -15.05 0.66
CA HIS A 283 -2.86 -16.37 0.36
C HIS A 283 -1.95 -17.26 -0.51
N LEU A 284 -1.03 -16.68 -1.28
CA LEU A 284 -0.06 -17.45 -2.06
C LEU A 284 0.84 -18.31 -1.17
N THR A 285 1.10 -17.90 0.07
CA THR A 285 1.95 -18.64 1.02
C THR A 285 1.16 -19.19 2.21
N HIS A 286 0.18 -18.45 2.71
CA HIS A 286 -0.53 -18.77 3.93
C HIS A 286 -1.99 -19.13 3.62
N ARG A 287 -2.48 -20.26 4.13
CA ARG A 287 -3.88 -20.65 3.94
C ARG A 287 -4.86 -19.76 4.71
N GLN A 288 -4.41 -19.17 5.82
CA GLN A 288 -5.23 -18.32 6.68
C GLN A 288 -4.80 -16.87 6.56
N LEU A 289 -5.78 -15.99 6.35
CA LEU A 289 -5.59 -14.56 6.35
C LEU A 289 -5.51 -14.03 7.78
N ILE A 290 -4.48 -13.26 8.10
CA ILE A 290 -4.30 -12.59 9.39
C ILE A 290 -4.25 -11.09 9.18
N VAL A 291 -3.55 -10.63 8.14
CA VAL A 291 -3.31 -9.20 7.91
C VAL A 291 -4.37 -8.62 6.97
N SER A 292 -4.51 -9.21 5.79
CA SER A 292 -5.34 -8.70 4.71
C SER A 292 -6.84 -8.95 4.92
N ASP A 293 -7.68 -8.06 4.37
CA ASP A 293 -9.15 -8.13 4.49
C ASP A 293 -9.80 -8.23 3.11
N PRO A 294 -10.40 -9.38 2.74
CA PRO A 294 -11.06 -9.58 1.45
C PRO A 294 -12.37 -8.79 1.30
N ARG A 295 -12.98 -8.35 2.41
CA ARG A 295 -14.29 -7.68 2.40
C ARG A 295 -14.21 -6.28 1.78
N GLN A 296 -13.02 -5.68 1.76
CA GLN A 296 -12.76 -4.37 1.16
C GLN A 296 -13.23 -4.31 -0.31
N ALA A 297 -13.07 -5.38 -1.08
CA ALA A 297 -13.48 -5.40 -2.49
C ALA A 297 -15.01 -5.36 -2.63
N THR A 298 -15.74 -6.14 -1.84
CA THR A 298 -17.21 -6.15 -1.85
C THR A 298 -17.79 -4.83 -1.33
N THR A 299 -17.25 -4.29 -0.23
CA THR A 299 -17.67 -2.97 0.28
C THR A 299 -17.41 -1.86 -0.74
N PHE A 300 -16.33 -1.95 -1.50
CA PHE A 300 -16.06 -1.01 -2.58
C PHE A 300 -17.13 -1.05 -3.67
N LEU A 301 -17.54 -2.23 -4.13
CA LEU A 301 -18.59 -2.37 -5.15
C LEU A 301 -19.92 -1.78 -4.69
N LEU A 302 -20.32 -2.08 -3.46
CA LEU A 302 -21.53 -1.53 -2.84
C LEU A 302 -21.49 0.01 -2.83
N LEU A 303 -20.44 0.59 -2.26
CA LEU A 303 -20.33 2.05 -2.13
C LEU A 303 -20.15 2.74 -3.48
N ALA A 304 -19.46 2.12 -4.43
CA ALA A 304 -19.30 2.66 -5.79
C ALA A 304 -20.66 2.70 -6.51
N ARG A 305 -21.51 1.68 -6.33
CA ARG A 305 -22.88 1.65 -6.85
C ARG A 305 -23.77 2.72 -6.19
N GLU A 306 -23.71 2.86 -4.87
CA GLU A 306 -24.43 3.93 -4.13
C GLU A 306 -24.05 5.34 -4.60
N ARG A 307 -22.79 5.54 -5.01
CA ARG A 307 -22.29 6.81 -5.56
C ARG A 307 -22.54 6.99 -7.06
N GLY A 308 -23.23 6.04 -7.71
CA GLY A 308 -23.50 6.09 -9.15
C GLY A 308 -22.26 5.94 -10.03
N LEU A 309 -21.19 5.31 -9.52
CA LEU A 309 -19.97 5.02 -10.27
C LEU A 309 -20.06 3.70 -11.03
N LEU A 310 -20.91 2.78 -10.57
CA LEU A 310 -21.19 1.49 -11.22
C LEU A 310 -22.67 1.37 -11.55
N PRO A 311 -23.02 0.70 -12.66
CA PRO A 311 -24.41 0.38 -12.96
C PRO A 311 -24.98 -0.58 -11.91
N SER A 312 -26.27 -0.44 -11.63
CA SER A 312 -27.07 -1.39 -10.84
C SER A 312 -28.17 -1.95 -11.75
N CYS A 313 -28.42 -3.25 -11.64
CA CYS A 313 -29.55 -3.86 -12.34
C CYS A 313 -30.90 -3.64 -11.63
N GLY A 314 -30.90 -3.03 -10.44
CA GLY A 314 -32.08 -2.79 -9.62
C GLY A 314 -32.58 -4.01 -8.83
N ASP A 315 -31.97 -5.19 -9.05
CA ASP A 315 -32.17 -6.40 -8.27
C ASP A 315 -30.94 -6.64 -7.38
N ALA A 316 -31.13 -6.50 -6.07
CA ALA A 316 -30.05 -6.64 -5.09
C ALA A 316 -29.45 -8.06 -5.07
N ALA A 317 -30.22 -9.10 -5.40
CA ALA A 317 -29.71 -10.47 -5.43
C ALA A 317 -28.81 -10.71 -6.64
N ALA A 318 -29.22 -10.22 -7.81
CA ALA A 318 -28.42 -10.29 -9.03
C ALA A 318 -27.15 -9.45 -8.93
N ASP A 319 -27.25 -8.22 -8.39
CA ASP A 319 -26.08 -7.36 -8.14
C ASP A 319 -25.08 -8.04 -7.18
N ALA A 320 -25.55 -8.76 -6.16
CA ALA A 320 -24.69 -9.47 -5.22
C ALA A 320 -23.97 -10.68 -5.85
N GLU A 321 -24.65 -11.44 -6.72
CA GLU A 321 -24.05 -12.54 -7.46
C GLU A 321 -22.97 -12.03 -8.43
N ASP A 322 -23.26 -10.94 -9.16
CA ASP A 322 -22.29 -10.29 -10.03
C ASP A 322 -21.07 -9.76 -9.25
N ASP A 323 -21.29 -9.19 -8.07
CA ASP A 323 -20.22 -8.72 -7.19
C ASP A 323 -19.33 -9.89 -6.71
N GLU A 324 -19.92 -11.02 -6.30
CA GLU A 324 -19.17 -12.22 -5.89
C GLU A 324 -18.30 -12.75 -7.04
N MET A 325 -18.85 -12.80 -8.25
CA MET A 325 -18.13 -13.21 -9.45
C MET A 325 -16.97 -12.27 -9.77
N ALA A 326 -17.19 -10.96 -9.72
CA ALA A 326 -16.18 -9.94 -9.98
C ALA A 326 -15.03 -10.00 -8.95
N VAL A 327 -15.37 -10.18 -7.67
CA VAL A 327 -14.39 -10.33 -6.58
C VAL A 327 -13.57 -11.61 -6.77
N ARG A 328 -14.20 -12.74 -7.09
CA ARG A 328 -13.50 -14.00 -7.34
C ARG A 328 -12.56 -13.93 -8.53
N TRP A 329 -13.00 -13.31 -9.63
CA TRP A 329 -12.14 -13.06 -10.78
C TRP A 329 -10.94 -12.18 -10.41
N ALA A 330 -11.19 -11.02 -9.80
CA ALA A 330 -10.14 -10.07 -9.45
C ALA A 330 -9.12 -10.64 -8.46
N PHE A 331 -9.54 -11.52 -7.54
CA PHE A 331 -8.63 -12.23 -6.65
C PHE A 331 -7.66 -13.14 -7.41
N ASN A 332 -8.15 -13.88 -8.42
CA ASN A 332 -7.30 -14.78 -9.18
C ASN A 332 -6.38 -14.02 -10.13
N GLU A 333 -6.85 -12.95 -10.77
CA GLU A 333 -5.99 -12.05 -11.54
C GLU A 333 -4.88 -11.44 -10.68
N ALA A 334 -5.19 -11.01 -9.46
CA ALA A 334 -4.17 -10.52 -8.54
C ALA A 334 -3.13 -11.61 -8.20
N ARG A 335 -3.56 -12.87 -8.01
CA ARG A 335 -2.63 -13.99 -7.77
C ARG A 335 -1.74 -14.27 -8.97
N GLU A 336 -2.30 -14.29 -10.17
CA GLU A 336 -1.53 -14.50 -11.41
C GLU A 336 -0.56 -13.35 -11.67
N LEU A 337 -1.00 -12.11 -11.47
CA LEU A 337 -0.15 -10.92 -11.59
C LEU A 337 1.07 -11.01 -10.66
N LEU A 338 0.88 -11.42 -9.40
CA LEU A 338 1.97 -11.59 -8.44
C LEU A 338 2.88 -12.78 -8.76
N ARG A 339 2.32 -13.88 -9.28
CA ARG A 339 3.11 -15.06 -9.71
C ARG A 339 3.98 -14.75 -10.92
N ASP A 340 3.43 -14.09 -11.92
CA ASP A 340 4.17 -13.75 -13.14
C ASP A 340 5.27 -12.72 -12.87
N ASN A 341 5.16 -11.99 -11.77
CA ASN A 341 6.16 -11.02 -11.31
C ASN A 341 6.79 -11.46 -9.97
N GLU A 342 6.89 -12.78 -9.71
CA GLU A 342 7.34 -13.33 -8.43
C GLU A 342 8.69 -12.75 -7.98
N GLY A 343 9.64 -12.60 -8.90
CA GLY A 343 10.94 -12.02 -8.60
C GLY A 343 10.88 -10.56 -8.11
N MET A 344 10.02 -9.74 -8.73
CA MET A 344 9.81 -8.35 -8.28
C MET A 344 9.04 -8.32 -6.96
N PHE A 345 8.04 -9.19 -6.82
CA PHE A 345 7.22 -9.31 -5.61
C PHE A 345 8.06 -9.70 -4.40
N GLU A 346 8.94 -10.69 -4.54
CA GLU A 346 9.80 -11.17 -3.46
C GLU A 346 10.88 -10.14 -3.10
N ALA A 347 11.46 -9.44 -4.09
CA ALA A 347 12.41 -8.36 -3.84
C ALA A 347 11.75 -7.20 -3.05
N LEU A 348 10.53 -6.81 -3.42
CA LEU A 348 9.75 -5.81 -2.67
C LEU A 348 9.45 -6.26 -1.26
N ARG A 349 8.98 -7.50 -1.09
CA ARG A 349 8.68 -8.09 0.23
C ARG A 349 9.89 -8.01 1.14
N GLN A 350 11.05 -8.46 0.68
CA GLN A 350 12.30 -8.40 1.45
C GLN A 350 12.69 -6.97 1.80
N ARG A 351 12.51 -6.02 0.86
CA ARG A 351 12.81 -4.61 1.12
C ARG A 351 11.86 -4.02 2.18
N LEU A 352 10.57 -4.30 2.12
CA LEU A 352 9.57 -3.82 3.08
C LEU A 352 9.76 -4.44 4.47
N GLU A 353 10.19 -5.70 4.56
CA GLU A 353 10.44 -6.40 5.83
C GLU A 353 11.51 -5.73 6.69
N THR A 354 12.44 -5.00 6.08
CA THR A 354 13.44 -4.20 6.82
C THR A 354 12.87 -2.99 7.56
N GLY A 355 11.61 -2.60 7.31
CA GLY A 355 10.88 -1.54 8.03
C GLY A 355 11.28 -0.10 7.68
N GLY A 356 12.29 0.11 6.82
CA GLY A 356 12.81 1.44 6.46
C GLY A 356 12.74 1.75 4.97
N ALA A 357 11.80 1.15 4.24
CA ALA A 357 11.65 1.34 2.80
C ALA A 357 10.74 2.54 2.48
N THR A 358 11.20 3.44 1.63
CA THR A 358 10.36 4.52 1.10
C THR A 358 9.60 4.07 -0.16
N VAL A 359 8.54 4.80 -0.52
CA VAL A 359 7.74 4.51 -1.72
C VAL A 359 8.62 4.59 -2.97
N GLY A 360 9.48 5.61 -3.03
CA GLY A 360 10.44 5.86 -4.09
C GLY A 360 11.49 4.77 -4.23
N GLU A 361 11.98 4.22 -3.12
CA GLU A 361 12.89 3.08 -3.15
C GLU A 361 12.22 1.82 -3.70
N CYS A 362 10.96 1.56 -3.32
CA CYS A 362 10.18 0.46 -3.86
C CYS A 362 9.95 0.60 -5.37
N VAL A 363 9.61 1.80 -5.87
CA VAL A 363 9.52 2.08 -7.31
C VAL A 363 10.87 1.84 -8.00
N SER A 364 11.95 2.39 -7.43
CA SER A 364 13.31 2.25 -7.97
C SER A 364 13.77 0.79 -8.00
N LEU A 365 13.32 -0.04 -7.06
CA LEU A 365 13.59 -1.46 -7.02
C LEU A 365 12.89 -2.19 -8.17
N ILE A 366 11.59 -1.93 -8.36
CA ILE A 366 10.79 -2.51 -9.45
C ILE A 366 11.41 -2.15 -10.80
N ASP A 367 11.71 -0.87 -11.04
CA ASP A 367 12.25 -0.40 -12.33
C ASP A 367 13.61 -1.01 -12.67
N ARG A 368 14.48 -1.20 -11.66
CA ARG A 368 15.81 -1.80 -11.86
C ARG A 368 15.78 -3.31 -12.07
N TYR A 369 14.70 -3.98 -11.65
CA TYR A 369 14.60 -5.42 -11.75
C TYR A 369 14.66 -5.88 -13.22
N ARG A 370 15.74 -6.53 -13.63
CA ARG A 370 15.82 -7.21 -14.92
C ARG A 370 15.39 -8.65 -14.69
N GLY A 371 14.16 -8.95 -15.10
CA GLY A 371 13.60 -10.30 -15.04
C GLY A 371 14.27 -11.23 -16.03
#